data_AF-A0A2I7SI64-F1
#
_entry.id   AF-A0A2I7SI64-F1
#
_cell.length_a   1.000
_cell.length_b   1.000
_cell.length_c   1.000
_cell.angle_alpha   90.00
_cell.angle_beta   90.00
_cell.angle_gamma   90.00
#
_symmetry.space_group_name_H-M   'P 1'
#
loop_
_entity.id
_entity.type
_entity.pdbx_description
1 polymer ?
#
loop_
_entity_poly.entity_id
_entity_poly.type
_entity_poly.pdbx_seq_one_letter_code
_entity_poly.pdbx_strand_id
1 'polypeptide(L)'
;MGIKKNTFAAINFTWLLIFLTGPFVFSQVYFKEIALEQQVEQSELIVEGRVISKKSFWGNDDQIYTKNTIEVYKVFKGESIATVNVITRGGTVGYDCQLVTHSLQLKPKDLGVFVLVKSAKVGMSDDSLFRVYSGIQGFYKYNLYKDVVANALTAKSGIVKGFYEELSAYAKRDYVVVKPFSVSDETSKLVQSKQVMVPTGISFAPTSTTAGTGSTITISLANGATGNFGSAQGKVSFRDADTGGEDDMGNAAFIDALDTQIVGWSPTSIIVEVPAEAGTGTIRVTDANANVIESAADLTITYALLNVVFSVEIGGTSKNYAFPTRLVNNDGSGGYEFKLETSFNADKEHPGAKDNFLTALETWRCETGVNFNIGGVSSVDKADITDGVNIIRFDNGKELPEGTLGNTSYSFTLCGNKNDILNTSEVFPTAIDMVFDNEADWYFGSGSPGFLVDFQGVALHEIGHAHQLGHVINQFNDVMHYSISFGEQIRSLSNENRMAANAIQADSEASLPFSNCFGGKTAMIGVSPANCTLGVISNNVSQAGLKFFPNPTKGVLYMHGADAARVESLWVYDLSGRTVFEKIDFIPSSKEVIDLSSMSKGVYFVKVSGKDGALTKKIILD
;
A
#
# COMPACT_ATOMS: atom_id res chain seq x y z
N MET A 1 43.82 -68.08 12.63
CA MET A 1 43.04 -67.72 13.85
C MET A 1 43.60 -66.40 14.36
N GLY A 2 42.91 -65.28 14.46
CA GLY A 2 41.54 -64.87 14.21
C GLY A 2 41.38 -63.50 14.89
N ILE A 3 41.01 -62.49 14.09
CA ILE A 3 40.43 -61.18 14.48
C ILE A 3 41.31 -60.19 15.29
N LYS A 4 41.76 -59.12 14.60
CA LYS A 4 41.70 -57.72 15.09
C LYS A 4 41.54 -56.81 13.87
N LYS A 5 40.36 -56.20 13.69
CA LYS A 5 40.18 -55.05 12.80
C LYS A 5 40.19 -53.79 13.67
N ASN A 6 41.15 -52.92 13.37
CA ASN A 6 41.35 -51.64 14.04
C ASN A 6 40.21 -50.67 13.73
N THR A 7 39.82 -50.02 14.81
CA THR A 7 38.92 -48.88 14.96
C THR A 7 39.64 -47.58 14.56
N PHE A 8 38.83 -46.55 14.23
CA PHE A 8 39.17 -45.11 14.08
C PHE A 8 39.92 -44.64 12.82
N ALA A 9 39.15 -44.08 11.87
CA ALA A 9 39.30 -42.70 11.38
C ALA A 9 38.41 -42.44 10.14
N ALA A 10 37.24 -41.83 10.35
CA ALA A 10 36.51 -41.03 9.36
C ALA A 10 35.39 -40.28 10.10
N ILE A 11 35.75 -39.19 10.78
CA ILE A 11 34.84 -38.35 11.55
C ILE A 11 34.21 -37.32 10.61
N ASN A 12 32.87 -37.39 10.51
CA ASN A 12 31.89 -36.32 10.32
C ASN A 12 32.25 -35.13 9.42
N PHE A 13 31.75 -35.17 8.18
CA PHE A 13 31.50 -33.95 7.40
C PHE A 13 30.25 -34.08 6.51
N THR A 14 29.16 -34.62 7.05
CA THR A 14 27.91 -34.77 6.27
C THR A 14 26.66 -34.85 7.15
N TRP A 15 26.57 -34.05 8.21
CA TRP A 15 25.36 -33.95 9.05
C TRP A 15 25.15 -32.53 9.57
N LEU A 16 25.39 -31.51 8.73
CA LEU A 16 25.06 -30.12 9.05
C LEU A 16 24.68 -29.32 7.79
N LEU A 17 23.75 -29.84 6.98
CA LEU A 17 23.26 -29.14 5.78
C LEU A 17 21.79 -29.45 5.45
N ILE A 18 21.00 -29.93 6.43
CA ILE A 18 19.57 -30.27 6.25
C ILE A 18 18.66 -29.48 7.23
N PHE A 19 19.14 -28.38 7.81
CA PHE A 19 18.32 -27.51 8.68
C PHE A 19 18.31 -26.03 8.26
N LEU A 20 18.43 -25.75 6.95
CA LEU A 20 18.32 -24.39 6.39
C LEU A 20 17.21 -24.22 5.35
N THR A 21 16.24 -25.15 5.32
CA THR A 21 14.95 -24.91 4.67
C THR A 21 13.88 -24.92 5.75
N GLY A 22 13.94 -23.92 6.65
CA GLY A 22 12.72 -23.50 7.33
C GLY A 22 11.74 -22.98 6.26
N PRO A 23 10.43 -23.02 6.50
CA PRO A 23 9.51 -22.23 5.67
C PRO A 23 10.01 -20.79 5.71
N PHE A 24 10.34 -20.24 4.54
CA PHE A 24 10.46 -18.79 4.41
C PHE A 24 9.07 -18.25 4.75
N VAL A 25 8.93 -17.69 5.95
CA VAL A 25 7.75 -16.91 6.32
C VAL A 25 7.88 -15.62 5.53
N PHE A 26 7.18 -15.54 4.41
CA PHE A 26 7.00 -14.29 3.67
C PHE A 26 6.03 -13.44 4.48
N SER A 27 6.54 -12.56 5.35
CA SER A 27 5.71 -11.53 5.96
C SER A 27 5.48 -10.43 4.94
N GLN A 28 4.22 -10.04 4.71
CA GLN A 28 3.86 -8.95 3.80
C GLN A 28 3.81 -7.62 4.59
N VAL A 29 4.88 -6.84 4.66
CA VAL A 29 5.13 -5.86 5.75
C VAL A 29 4.34 -4.53 5.68
N TYR A 30 3.19 -4.46 5.01
CA TYR A 30 2.15 -3.49 5.43
C TYR A 30 1.12 -4.14 6.36
N PHE A 31 1.15 -5.47 6.45
CA PHE A 31 0.39 -6.30 7.37
C PHE A 31 1.28 -7.33 8.09
N LYS A 32 1.31 -7.27 9.41
CA LYS A 32 1.79 -8.39 10.22
C LYS A 32 0.74 -9.51 10.21
N GLU A 33 1.17 -10.71 9.86
CA GLU A 33 0.30 -11.89 9.85
C GLU A 33 -0.23 -12.19 11.27
N ILE A 34 -1.55 -12.38 11.37
CA ILE A 34 -2.23 -12.81 12.58
C ILE A 34 -2.63 -14.27 12.42
N ALA A 35 -2.04 -15.14 13.25
CA ALA A 35 -2.27 -16.57 13.20
C ALA A 35 -3.76 -16.93 13.38
N LEU A 36 -4.23 -17.94 12.64
CA LEU A 36 -5.64 -18.35 12.67
C LEU A 36 -6.12 -18.70 14.09
N GLU A 37 -5.31 -19.37 14.90
CA GLU A 37 -5.64 -19.69 16.29
C GLU A 37 -5.97 -18.42 17.10
N GLN A 38 -5.15 -17.37 16.96
CA GLN A 38 -5.38 -16.08 17.61
C GLN A 38 -6.66 -15.42 17.10
N GLN A 39 -6.90 -15.44 15.78
CA GLN A 39 -8.15 -14.91 15.21
C GLN A 39 -9.37 -15.64 15.76
N VAL A 40 -9.30 -16.97 15.86
CA VAL A 40 -10.37 -17.80 16.44
C VAL A 40 -10.56 -17.46 17.92
N GLU A 41 -9.49 -17.30 18.70
CA GLU A 41 -9.56 -16.95 20.11
C GLU A 41 -10.25 -15.61 20.34
N GLN A 42 -9.83 -14.57 19.61
CA GLN A 42 -10.28 -13.18 19.78
C GLN A 42 -11.66 -12.88 19.18
N SER A 43 -12.18 -13.75 18.32
CA SER A 43 -13.49 -13.57 17.70
C SER A 43 -14.67 -13.86 18.63
N GLU A 44 -15.82 -13.24 18.38
CA GLU A 44 -17.08 -13.55 19.06
C GLU A 44 -17.97 -14.48 18.23
N LEU A 45 -17.83 -14.43 16.90
CA LEU A 45 -18.64 -15.16 15.95
C LEU A 45 -17.77 -15.57 14.76
N ILE A 46 -17.91 -16.81 14.28
CA ILE A 46 -17.25 -17.29 13.06
C ILE A 46 -18.30 -17.95 12.19
N VAL A 47 -18.49 -17.43 10.98
CA VAL A 47 -19.53 -17.91 10.06
C VAL A 47 -18.96 -18.23 8.69
N GLU A 48 -19.45 -19.29 8.07
CA GLU A 48 -19.42 -19.44 6.63
C GLU A 48 -20.64 -18.75 6.04
N GLY A 49 -20.44 -17.92 5.02
CA GLY A 49 -21.55 -17.24 4.37
C GLY A 49 -21.22 -16.58 3.05
N ARG A 50 -22.23 -15.96 2.44
CA ARG A 50 -22.14 -15.23 1.18
C ARG A 50 -22.62 -13.79 1.37
N VAL A 51 -21.89 -12.82 0.84
CA VAL A 51 -22.36 -11.43 0.77
C VAL A 51 -23.55 -11.35 -0.19
N ILE A 52 -24.73 -11.00 0.33
CA ILE A 52 -25.96 -10.87 -0.47
C ILE A 52 -26.35 -9.42 -0.75
N SER A 53 -25.85 -8.47 0.04
CA SER A 53 -26.11 -7.04 -0.13
C SER A 53 -24.98 -6.19 0.42
N LYS A 54 -24.74 -5.04 -0.22
CA LYS A 54 -23.75 -4.02 0.16
C LYS A 54 -24.41 -2.66 0.08
N LYS A 55 -24.30 -1.83 1.12
CA LYS A 55 -24.84 -0.46 1.13
C LYS A 55 -24.03 0.45 2.05
N SER A 56 -23.54 1.58 1.52
CA SER A 56 -22.86 2.60 2.32
C SER A 56 -23.84 3.57 2.98
N PHE A 57 -23.42 4.15 4.10
CA PHE A 57 -24.21 5.10 4.90
C PHE A 57 -23.27 5.97 5.77
N TRP A 58 -23.76 7.14 6.16
CA TRP A 58 -23.11 7.99 7.16
C TRP A 58 -23.36 7.45 8.57
N GLY A 59 -22.31 7.31 9.36
CA GLY A 59 -22.37 7.03 10.79
C GLY A 59 -22.75 8.26 11.62
N ASN A 60 -22.94 8.07 12.93
CA ASN A 60 -23.21 9.16 13.87
C ASN A 60 -21.97 10.01 14.22
N ASP A 61 -20.81 9.56 13.77
CA ASP A 61 -19.49 10.17 13.92
C ASP A 61 -19.01 10.82 12.61
N ASP A 62 -19.95 11.08 11.69
CA ASP A 62 -19.73 11.71 10.39
C ASP A 62 -18.69 10.95 9.52
N GLN A 63 -18.47 9.67 9.76
CA GLN A 63 -17.70 8.78 8.88
C GLN A 63 -18.64 8.01 7.95
N ILE A 64 -18.17 7.62 6.77
CA ILE A 64 -18.89 6.69 5.90
C ILE A 64 -18.48 5.26 6.21
N TYR A 65 -19.49 4.42 6.40
CA TYR A 65 -19.35 2.98 6.56
C TYR A 65 -20.10 2.26 5.47
N THR A 66 -19.72 1.00 5.24
CA THR A 66 -20.44 0.08 4.38
C THR A 66 -20.99 -1.09 5.18
N LYS A 67 -22.31 -1.28 5.08
CA LYS A 67 -23.01 -2.45 5.59
C LYS A 67 -22.98 -3.57 4.55
N ASN A 68 -22.38 -4.69 4.91
CA ASN A 68 -22.38 -5.92 4.13
C ASN A 68 -23.30 -6.94 4.82
N THR A 69 -24.37 -7.35 4.15
CA THR A 69 -25.29 -8.37 4.68
C THR A 69 -24.83 -9.72 4.19
N ILE A 70 -24.50 -10.61 5.12
CA ILE A 70 -24.03 -11.97 4.85
C ILE A 70 -25.17 -12.94 5.13
N GLU A 71 -25.52 -13.77 4.14
CA GLU A 71 -26.34 -14.95 4.37
C GLU A 71 -25.46 -16.06 4.94
N VAL A 72 -25.84 -16.62 6.10
CA VAL A 72 -25.03 -17.59 6.85
C VAL A 72 -25.45 -19.01 6.51
N TYR A 73 -24.46 -19.84 6.18
CA TYR A 73 -24.63 -21.27 5.93
C TYR A 73 -24.25 -22.11 7.14
N LYS A 74 -23.13 -21.78 7.79
CA LYS A 74 -22.61 -22.50 8.96
C LYS A 74 -22.07 -21.54 10.00
N VAL A 75 -22.12 -21.93 11.27
CA VAL A 75 -21.54 -21.19 12.41
C VAL A 75 -20.54 -22.08 13.13
N PHE A 76 -19.27 -21.68 13.15
CA PHE A 76 -18.16 -22.38 13.81
C PHE A 76 -17.96 -21.92 15.26
N LYS A 77 -18.25 -20.65 15.55
CA LYS A 77 -18.18 -20.06 16.90
C LYS A 77 -19.30 -19.02 17.04
N GLY A 78 -19.85 -18.88 18.25
CA GLY A 78 -20.92 -17.91 18.55
C GLY A 78 -22.34 -18.49 18.44
N GLU A 79 -23.33 -17.59 18.48
CA GLU A 79 -24.75 -17.92 18.36
C GLU A 79 -25.16 -18.28 16.92
N SER A 80 -26.12 -19.19 16.78
CA SER A 80 -26.67 -19.57 15.48
C SER A 80 -27.54 -18.45 14.91
N ILE A 81 -27.14 -17.88 13.78
CA ILE A 81 -27.82 -16.77 13.12
C ILE A 81 -27.94 -17.03 11.61
N ALA A 82 -29.06 -16.62 11.01
CA ALA A 82 -29.33 -16.81 9.57
C ALA A 82 -28.69 -15.73 8.69
N THR A 83 -28.55 -14.52 9.23
CA THR A 83 -27.95 -13.38 8.54
C THR A 83 -27.13 -12.57 9.52
N VAL A 84 -26.01 -12.01 9.07
CA VAL A 84 -25.17 -11.11 9.87
C VAL A 84 -24.82 -9.84 9.10
N ASN A 85 -24.79 -8.72 9.80
CA ASN A 85 -24.41 -7.42 9.26
C ASN A 85 -22.94 -7.15 9.62
N VAL A 86 -22.08 -7.14 8.61
CA VAL A 86 -20.64 -6.86 8.73
C VAL A 86 -20.37 -5.46 8.23
N ILE A 87 -19.84 -4.61 9.12
CA ILE A 87 -19.51 -3.21 8.85
C ILE A 87 -18.04 -3.09 8.47
N THR A 88 -17.78 -2.39 7.37
CA THR A 88 -16.43 -1.99 6.92
C THR A 88 -16.37 -0.46 6.87
N ARG A 89 -15.21 0.13 7.17
CA ARG A 89 -15.01 1.59 7.02
C ARG A 89 -14.89 1.93 5.53
N GLY A 90 -15.41 3.08 5.14
CA GLY A 90 -15.42 3.54 3.75
C GLY A 90 -16.65 3.16 2.94
N GLY A 91 -16.71 3.65 1.71
CA GLY A 91 -17.81 3.49 0.76
C GLY A 91 -18.26 4.82 0.17
N THR A 92 -19.29 4.78 -0.68
CA THR A 92 -19.86 5.97 -1.32
C THR A 92 -21.31 6.21 -0.90
N VAL A 93 -21.63 7.46 -0.55
CA VAL A 93 -22.99 7.93 -0.25
C VAL A 93 -23.28 9.13 -1.15
N GLY A 94 -24.09 8.93 -2.19
CA GLY A 94 -24.25 9.94 -3.22
C GLY A 94 -22.92 10.19 -3.94
N TYR A 95 -22.42 11.42 -3.88
CA TYR A 95 -21.15 11.84 -4.47
C TYR A 95 -20.05 12.08 -3.44
N ASP A 96 -20.28 11.70 -2.19
CA ASP A 96 -19.26 11.66 -1.16
C ASP A 96 -18.73 10.23 -1.01
N CYS A 97 -17.43 10.12 -0.79
CA CYS A 97 -16.74 8.85 -0.65
C CYS A 97 -15.75 8.92 0.50
N GLN A 98 -15.72 7.89 1.34
CA GLN A 98 -14.58 7.65 2.22
C GLN A 98 -13.82 6.44 1.71
N LEU A 99 -12.52 6.61 1.54
CA LEU A 99 -11.60 5.53 1.18
C LEU A 99 -10.58 5.38 2.31
N VAL A 100 -10.27 4.15 2.66
CA VAL A 100 -9.22 3.81 3.62
C VAL A 100 -8.36 2.75 2.95
N THR A 101 -7.09 3.08 2.72
CA THR A 101 -6.11 2.09 2.22
C THR A 101 -6.03 0.92 3.20
N HIS A 102 -5.64 -0.25 2.71
CA HIS A 102 -5.51 -1.45 3.55
C HIS A 102 -6.83 -1.94 4.20
N SER A 103 -7.99 -1.39 3.82
CA SER A 103 -9.29 -1.78 4.38
C SER A 103 -9.95 -2.93 3.61
N LEU A 104 -10.68 -3.78 4.33
CA LEU A 104 -11.41 -4.89 3.71
C LEU A 104 -12.56 -4.39 2.80
N GLN A 105 -12.45 -4.72 1.51
CA GLN A 105 -13.48 -4.43 0.51
C GLN A 105 -14.26 -5.69 0.12
N LEU A 106 -15.38 -5.92 0.80
CA LEU A 106 -16.31 -7.01 0.44
C LEU A 106 -17.13 -6.66 -0.81
N LYS A 107 -17.39 -7.67 -1.64
CA LYS A 107 -18.17 -7.57 -2.89
C LYS A 107 -19.38 -8.50 -2.83
N PRO A 108 -20.52 -8.12 -3.43
CA PRO A 108 -21.64 -9.04 -3.59
C PRO A 108 -21.18 -10.36 -4.22
N LYS A 109 -21.67 -11.48 -3.68
CA LYS A 109 -21.30 -12.86 -4.01
C LYS A 109 -19.96 -13.37 -3.44
N ASP A 110 -19.16 -12.53 -2.77
CA ASP A 110 -18.02 -13.04 -2.01
C ASP A 110 -18.51 -14.11 -1.03
N LEU A 111 -17.81 -15.25 -1.04
CA LEU A 111 -18.18 -16.48 -0.35
C LEU A 111 -16.95 -16.98 0.40
N GLY A 112 -17.12 -17.29 1.66
CA GLY A 112 -16.03 -17.73 2.51
C GLY A 112 -16.38 -17.78 3.97
N VAL A 113 -15.36 -17.83 4.82
CA VAL A 113 -15.49 -17.72 6.27
C VAL A 113 -15.14 -16.32 6.73
N PHE A 114 -15.97 -15.79 7.63
CA PHE A 114 -15.80 -14.49 8.26
C PHE A 114 -15.52 -14.69 9.75
N VAL A 115 -14.37 -14.21 10.21
CA VAL A 115 -13.99 -14.17 11.63
C VAL A 115 -14.40 -12.82 12.19
N LEU A 116 -15.38 -12.81 13.08
CA LEU A 116 -16.14 -11.61 13.43
C LEU A 116 -16.02 -11.26 14.92
N VAL A 117 -15.91 -9.96 15.18
CA VAL A 117 -16.05 -9.33 16.51
C VAL A 117 -17.18 -8.30 16.45
N LYS A 118 -17.79 -7.99 17.59
CA LYS A 118 -18.81 -6.94 17.64
C LYS A 118 -18.21 -5.60 17.21
N SER A 119 -18.97 -4.89 16.41
CA SER A 119 -18.69 -3.52 16.04
C SER A 119 -19.33 -2.57 17.05
N ALA A 120 -18.71 -1.40 17.24
CA ALA A 120 -19.41 -0.28 17.85
C ALA A 120 -20.66 0.10 17.03
N LYS A 121 -21.65 0.70 17.70
CA LYS A 121 -22.84 1.23 17.03
C LYS A 121 -22.48 2.51 16.28
N VAL A 122 -22.21 2.38 14.99
CA VAL A 122 -21.85 3.50 14.10
C VAL A 122 -23.09 4.08 13.40
N GLY A 123 -24.10 4.51 14.16
CA GLY A 123 -25.31 5.13 13.57
C GLY A 123 -26.42 4.19 13.10
N MET A 124 -26.36 2.90 13.46
CA MET A 124 -27.48 1.97 13.28
C MET A 124 -28.08 1.54 14.62
N SER A 125 -29.40 1.40 14.68
CA SER A 125 -30.15 0.94 15.86
C SER A 125 -30.10 -0.58 16.07
N ASP A 126 -29.49 -1.33 15.16
CA ASP A 126 -29.29 -2.78 15.28
C ASP A 126 -28.26 -3.07 16.38
N ASP A 127 -28.65 -3.86 17.38
CA ASP A 127 -27.82 -4.19 18.54
C ASP A 127 -26.72 -5.21 18.21
N SER A 128 -26.70 -5.79 16.99
CA SER A 128 -25.81 -6.88 16.60
C SER A 128 -25.03 -6.59 15.32
N LEU A 129 -24.28 -5.48 15.30
CA LEU A 129 -23.31 -5.20 14.23
C LEU A 129 -22.00 -5.94 14.50
N PHE A 130 -21.41 -6.50 13.45
CA PHE A 130 -20.11 -7.12 13.49
C PHE A 130 -19.14 -6.39 12.57
N ARG A 131 -17.85 -6.58 12.81
CA ARG A 131 -16.77 -6.26 11.89
C ARG A 131 -15.85 -7.47 11.78
N VAL A 132 -15.09 -7.54 10.70
CA VAL A 132 -14.07 -8.58 10.54
C VAL A 132 -12.90 -8.29 11.49
N TYR A 133 -12.49 -9.30 12.25
CA TYR A 133 -11.30 -9.22 13.10
C TYR A 133 -10.04 -9.15 12.21
N SER A 134 -9.05 -8.33 12.59
CA SER A 134 -7.81 -8.14 11.81
C SER A 134 -8.04 -7.71 10.34
N GLY A 135 -9.16 -7.01 10.07
CA GLY A 135 -9.42 -6.39 8.77
C GLY A 135 -9.45 -7.40 7.62
N ILE A 136 -8.51 -7.27 6.67
CA ILE A 136 -8.42 -8.14 5.50
C ILE A 136 -8.06 -9.60 5.82
N GLN A 137 -7.44 -9.87 6.97
CA GLN A 137 -6.98 -11.21 7.34
C GLN A 137 -8.10 -12.09 7.90
N GLY A 138 -9.15 -11.50 8.48
CA GLY A 138 -10.26 -12.26 9.05
C GLY A 138 -11.32 -12.69 8.04
N PHE A 139 -11.15 -12.39 6.75
CA PHE A 139 -12.00 -12.89 5.69
C PHE A 139 -11.26 -13.91 4.83
N TYR A 140 -11.73 -15.15 4.93
CA TYR A 140 -11.17 -16.32 4.26
C TYR A 140 -12.04 -16.68 3.06
N LYS A 141 -11.72 -16.11 1.90
CA LYS A 141 -12.43 -16.26 0.63
C LYS A 141 -12.21 -17.64 0.01
N TYR A 142 -13.24 -18.22 -0.58
CA TYR A 142 -13.13 -19.51 -1.26
C TYR A 142 -12.74 -19.39 -2.73
N ASN A 143 -11.81 -20.24 -3.13
CA ASN A 143 -11.59 -20.65 -4.51
C ASN A 143 -12.15 -22.07 -4.70
N LEU A 144 -13.43 -22.15 -5.07
CA LEU A 144 -14.15 -23.42 -5.21
C LEU A 144 -13.59 -24.34 -6.32
N TYR A 145 -12.90 -23.79 -7.31
CA TYR A 145 -12.32 -24.56 -8.41
C TYR A 145 -11.10 -25.36 -7.98
N LYS A 146 -10.31 -24.79 -7.06
CA LYS A 146 -9.08 -25.39 -6.55
C LYS A 146 -9.25 -26.06 -5.18
N ASP A 147 -10.45 -25.98 -4.60
CA ASP A 147 -10.71 -26.38 -3.20
C ASP A 147 -9.72 -25.70 -2.23
N VAL A 148 -9.58 -24.39 -2.40
CA VAL A 148 -8.67 -23.54 -1.60
C VAL A 148 -9.48 -22.48 -0.88
N VAL A 149 -9.05 -22.13 0.32
CA VAL A 149 -9.51 -20.97 1.08
C VAL A 149 -8.32 -20.06 1.35
N ALA A 150 -8.48 -18.75 1.13
CA ALA A 150 -7.41 -17.77 1.24
C ALA A 150 -7.90 -16.47 1.86
N ASN A 151 -7.07 -15.84 2.69
CA ASN A 151 -7.16 -14.41 3.00
C ASN A 151 -6.04 -13.67 2.24
N ALA A 152 -5.78 -12.41 2.56
CA ALA A 152 -4.76 -11.61 1.87
C ALA A 152 -3.31 -12.13 2.07
N LEU A 153 -3.05 -12.88 3.15
CA LEU A 153 -1.69 -13.29 3.55
C LEU A 153 -1.45 -14.80 3.44
N THR A 154 -2.51 -15.59 3.64
CA THR A 154 -2.44 -17.04 3.88
C THR A 154 -3.52 -17.77 3.09
N ALA A 155 -3.18 -18.95 2.59
CA ALA A 155 -4.12 -19.86 1.96
C ALA A 155 -3.89 -21.31 2.37
N LYS A 156 -4.96 -22.09 2.21
CA LYS A 156 -5.00 -23.49 2.60
C LYS A 156 -5.83 -24.31 1.62
N SER A 157 -5.30 -25.46 1.20
CA SER A 157 -6.07 -26.46 0.47
C SER A 157 -7.00 -27.26 1.38
N GLY A 158 -8.13 -27.68 0.81
CA GLY A 158 -9.16 -28.46 1.49
C GLY A 158 -10.05 -27.58 2.34
N ILE A 159 -11.10 -27.00 1.75
CA ILE A 159 -12.06 -26.16 2.50
C ILE A 159 -12.71 -26.97 3.61
N VAL A 160 -13.23 -28.16 3.27
CA VAL A 160 -13.96 -29.00 4.24
C VAL A 160 -13.01 -29.92 5.03
N LYS A 161 -12.08 -30.60 4.36
CA LYS A 161 -11.20 -31.61 4.99
C LYS A 161 -9.96 -31.02 5.68
N GLY A 162 -9.70 -29.73 5.50
CA GLY A 162 -8.50 -29.07 6.04
C GLY A 162 -8.85 -27.89 6.91
N PHE A 163 -9.57 -26.92 6.36
CA PHE A 163 -9.84 -25.65 7.05
C PHE A 163 -10.96 -25.77 8.09
N TYR A 164 -12.07 -26.45 7.79
CA TYR A 164 -13.13 -26.65 8.79
C TYR A 164 -12.68 -27.45 10.01
N GLU A 165 -11.85 -28.49 9.81
CA GLU A 165 -11.34 -29.32 10.90
C GLU A 165 -10.47 -28.47 11.85
N GLU A 166 -9.61 -27.62 11.29
CA GLU A 166 -8.78 -26.69 12.05
C GLU A 166 -9.62 -25.64 12.79
N LEU A 167 -10.58 -25.01 12.11
CA LEU A 167 -11.50 -24.08 12.75
C LEU A 167 -12.27 -24.73 13.91
N SER A 168 -12.76 -25.95 13.72
CA SER A 168 -13.51 -26.68 14.75
C SER A 168 -12.61 -27.07 15.92
N ALA A 169 -11.35 -27.42 15.66
CA ALA A 169 -10.35 -27.70 16.68
C ALA A 169 -10.04 -26.45 17.53
N TYR A 170 -9.74 -25.31 16.91
CA TYR A 170 -9.48 -24.06 17.63
C TYR A 170 -10.73 -23.52 18.33
N ALA A 171 -11.91 -23.62 17.70
CA ALA A 171 -13.19 -23.22 18.31
C ALA A 171 -13.66 -24.19 19.41
N LYS A 172 -13.02 -25.37 19.52
CA LYS A 172 -13.34 -26.44 20.47
C LYS A 172 -14.80 -26.91 20.37
N ARG A 173 -15.36 -26.91 19.16
CA ARG A 173 -16.71 -27.36 18.85
C ARG A 173 -16.87 -27.63 17.36
N ASP A 174 -17.84 -28.49 17.02
CA ASP A 174 -18.29 -28.62 15.65
C ASP A 174 -19.15 -27.41 15.23
N TYR A 175 -19.19 -27.17 13.92
CA TYR A 175 -20.05 -26.15 13.34
C TYR A 175 -21.52 -26.57 13.34
N VAL A 176 -22.40 -25.57 13.39
CA VAL A 176 -23.85 -25.75 13.22
C VAL A 176 -24.24 -25.35 11.82
N VAL A 177 -24.99 -26.20 11.12
CA VAL A 177 -25.57 -25.87 9.82
C VAL A 177 -26.84 -25.04 10.02
N VAL A 178 -26.83 -23.82 9.50
CA VAL A 178 -27.98 -22.90 9.53
C VAL A 178 -28.78 -23.01 8.24
N LYS A 179 -28.07 -23.08 7.11
CA LYS A 179 -28.64 -23.26 5.79
C LYS A 179 -27.78 -24.25 4.99
N PRO A 180 -28.39 -25.23 4.29
CA PRO A 180 -27.62 -26.20 3.51
C PRO A 180 -26.73 -25.53 2.47
N PHE A 181 -25.44 -25.87 2.52
CA PHE A 181 -24.43 -25.45 1.55
C PHE A 181 -23.36 -26.53 1.45
N SER A 182 -23.03 -26.91 0.22
CA SER A 182 -22.06 -27.95 -0.11
C SER A 182 -21.03 -27.39 -1.09
N VAL A 183 -19.77 -27.37 -0.67
CA VAL A 183 -18.64 -26.97 -1.52
C VAL A 183 -18.59 -27.85 -2.77
N SER A 184 -18.73 -29.18 -2.62
CA SER A 184 -18.67 -30.11 -3.75
C SER A 184 -19.78 -29.90 -4.78
N ASP A 185 -20.97 -29.52 -4.33
CA ASP A 185 -22.12 -29.29 -5.22
C ASP A 185 -21.91 -28.02 -6.03
N GLU A 186 -21.41 -26.95 -5.40
CA GLU A 186 -21.08 -25.71 -6.09
C GLU A 186 -19.91 -25.91 -7.08
N THR A 187 -18.85 -26.63 -6.67
CA THR A 187 -17.74 -26.99 -7.58
C THR A 187 -18.25 -27.79 -8.78
N SER A 188 -19.15 -28.76 -8.57
CA SER A 188 -19.72 -29.57 -9.65
C SER A 188 -20.52 -28.74 -10.66
N LYS A 189 -21.29 -27.74 -10.19
CA LYS A 189 -22.02 -26.81 -11.07
C LYS A 189 -21.06 -25.99 -11.95
N LEU A 190 -19.92 -25.57 -11.39
CA LEU A 190 -18.90 -24.80 -12.11
C LEU A 190 -18.14 -25.64 -13.15
N VAL A 191 -17.99 -26.94 -12.93
CA VAL A 191 -17.34 -27.85 -13.90
C VAL A 191 -18.29 -28.21 -15.03
N GLN A 192 -19.59 -28.39 -14.77
CA GLN A 192 -20.59 -28.73 -15.78
C GLN A 192 -20.91 -27.58 -16.76
N SER A 193 -20.62 -26.33 -16.41
CA SER A 193 -20.90 -25.18 -17.29
C SER A 193 -19.92 -25.03 -18.46
N LYS A 194 -18.76 -25.72 -18.45
CA LYS A 194 -17.75 -25.70 -19.52
C LYS A 194 -18.29 -26.24 -20.85
N GLN A 195 -18.93 -25.38 -21.63
CA GLN A 195 -19.36 -25.64 -23.00
C GLN A 195 -18.27 -25.27 -24.01
N VAL A 196 -18.33 -25.90 -25.19
CA VAL A 196 -17.28 -25.95 -26.25
C VAL A 196 -17.08 -24.61 -27.01
N MET A 197 -17.46 -23.45 -26.44
CA MET A 197 -17.41 -22.16 -27.16
C MET A 197 -16.32 -21.17 -26.70
N VAL A 198 -15.64 -21.40 -25.57
CA VAL A 198 -14.56 -20.51 -25.11
C VAL A 198 -13.33 -20.57 -26.01
N PRO A 199 -12.62 -19.44 -26.22
CA PRO A 199 -11.35 -19.44 -26.92
C PRO A 199 -10.35 -20.42 -26.30
N THR A 200 -9.66 -21.21 -27.13
CA THR A 200 -8.58 -22.08 -26.66
C THR A 200 -7.32 -21.32 -26.25
N GLY A 201 -7.26 -20.01 -26.53
CA GLY A 201 -6.19 -19.12 -26.12
C GLY A 201 -6.50 -17.67 -26.46
N ILE A 202 -5.96 -16.75 -25.66
CA ILE A 202 -6.10 -15.31 -25.84
C ILE A 202 -4.72 -14.65 -25.86
N SER A 203 -4.62 -13.52 -26.56
CA SER A 203 -3.46 -12.61 -26.57
C SER A 203 -3.94 -11.19 -26.37
N PHE A 204 -3.04 -10.27 -26.00
CA PHE A 204 -3.40 -8.88 -25.75
C PHE A 204 -2.30 -7.93 -26.17
N ALA A 205 -2.67 -6.68 -26.46
CA ALA A 205 -1.74 -5.59 -26.74
C ALA A 205 -2.28 -4.26 -26.18
N PRO A 206 -1.41 -3.38 -25.66
CA PRO A 206 0.02 -3.61 -25.39
C PRO A 206 0.25 -4.63 -24.26
N THR A 207 1.47 -5.19 -24.16
CA THR A 207 1.86 -6.13 -23.09
C THR A 207 2.39 -5.44 -21.83
N SER A 208 2.58 -4.12 -21.89
CA SER A 208 2.95 -3.27 -20.77
C SER A 208 2.07 -2.03 -20.81
N THR A 209 1.50 -1.65 -19.68
CA THR A 209 0.58 -0.51 -19.55
C THR A 209 0.52 -0.03 -18.11
N THR A 210 -0.39 0.91 -17.82
CA THR A 210 -0.62 1.47 -16.48
C THR A 210 -2.04 1.21 -16.02
N ALA A 211 -2.26 1.20 -14.71
CA ALA A 211 -3.54 0.94 -14.08
C ALA A 211 -4.19 2.24 -13.57
N GLY A 212 -5.51 2.36 -13.71
CA GLY A 212 -6.27 3.53 -13.23
C GLY A 212 -6.12 4.81 -14.07
N THR A 213 -5.26 4.81 -15.10
CA THR A 213 -4.95 6.00 -15.92
C THR A 213 -5.91 6.23 -17.09
N GLY A 214 -6.97 5.42 -17.23
CA GLY A 214 -7.78 5.36 -18.45
C GLY A 214 -7.09 4.62 -19.61
N SER A 215 -5.90 4.04 -19.39
CA SER A 215 -5.22 3.22 -20.40
C SER A 215 -6.03 2.00 -20.76
N THR A 216 -6.09 1.68 -22.06
CA THR A 216 -6.84 0.53 -22.58
C THR A 216 -5.91 -0.53 -23.16
N ILE A 217 -6.34 -1.78 -23.07
CA ILE A 217 -5.75 -2.91 -23.78
C ILE A 217 -6.79 -3.52 -24.72
N THR A 218 -6.31 -4.15 -25.79
CA THR A 218 -7.12 -4.96 -26.68
C THR A 218 -6.78 -6.43 -26.48
N ILE A 219 -7.75 -7.23 -26.05
CA ILE A 219 -7.67 -8.69 -25.93
C ILE A 219 -8.25 -9.29 -27.21
N SER A 220 -7.53 -10.22 -27.83
CA SER A 220 -7.89 -10.91 -29.07
C SER A 220 -7.71 -12.42 -28.93
N LEU A 221 -8.29 -13.18 -29.87
CA LEU A 221 -7.99 -14.61 -29.97
C LEU A 221 -6.51 -14.81 -30.30
N ALA A 222 -5.84 -15.71 -29.58
CA ALA A 222 -4.46 -16.05 -29.90
C ALA A 222 -4.36 -16.68 -31.29
N ASN A 223 -3.20 -16.57 -31.94
CA ASN A 223 -2.99 -17.18 -33.25
C ASN A 223 -3.21 -18.71 -33.18
N GLY A 224 -4.06 -19.23 -34.08
CA GLY A 224 -4.45 -20.65 -34.08
C GLY A 224 -5.48 -21.05 -33.02
N ALA A 225 -6.00 -20.12 -32.21
CA ALA A 225 -7.07 -20.41 -31.28
C ALA A 225 -8.39 -20.72 -32.00
N THR A 226 -9.18 -21.61 -31.41
CA THR A 226 -10.58 -21.90 -31.81
C THR A 226 -11.53 -21.41 -30.73
N GLY A 227 -12.83 -21.26 -31.03
CA GLY A 227 -13.80 -20.65 -30.11
C GLY A 227 -13.88 -19.12 -30.24
N ASN A 228 -14.70 -18.48 -29.41
CA ASN A 228 -14.90 -17.02 -29.41
C ASN A 228 -15.43 -16.51 -28.06
N PHE A 229 -15.37 -15.21 -27.80
CA PHE A 229 -15.83 -14.59 -26.55
C PHE A 229 -17.36 -14.54 -26.39
N GLY A 230 -18.13 -14.92 -27.42
CA GLY A 230 -19.57 -14.69 -27.50
C GLY A 230 -19.92 -13.23 -27.81
N SER A 231 -21.20 -12.98 -28.12
CA SER A 231 -21.73 -11.64 -28.42
C SER A 231 -22.21 -10.88 -27.19
N ALA A 232 -22.54 -11.58 -26.10
CA ALA A 232 -22.93 -10.97 -24.84
C ALA A 232 -21.69 -10.63 -24.02
N GLN A 233 -21.64 -9.42 -23.48
CA GLN A 233 -20.55 -8.96 -22.62
C GLN A 233 -20.43 -9.86 -21.39
N GLY A 234 -19.23 -10.40 -21.21
CA GLY A 234 -18.83 -11.11 -20.00
C GLY A 234 -18.05 -10.18 -19.06
N LYS A 235 -17.03 -10.73 -18.41
CA LYS A 235 -16.12 -10.01 -17.53
C LYS A 235 -14.69 -10.14 -18.00
N VAL A 236 -13.89 -9.12 -17.70
CA VAL A 236 -12.44 -9.19 -17.75
C VAL A 236 -11.90 -8.94 -16.34
N SER A 237 -10.96 -9.76 -15.90
CA SER A 237 -10.33 -9.65 -14.59
C SER A 237 -8.81 -9.61 -14.74
N PHE A 238 -8.15 -8.83 -13.90
CA PHE A 238 -6.70 -8.67 -13.85
C PHE A 238 -6.16 -9.23 -12.54
N ARG A 239 -4.87 -9.53 -12.43
CA ARG A 239 -4.29 -9.85 -11.11
C ARG A 239 -4.54 -8.70 -10.16
N ASP A 240 -4.86 -9.01 -8.91
CA ASP A 240 -5.20 -8.01 -7.90
C ASP A 240 -3.92 -7.49 -7.22
N ALA A 241 -3.58 -6.22 -7.44
CA ALA A 241 -2.35 -5.62 -6.93
C ALA A 241 -2.30 -5.58 -5.40
N ASP A 242 -3.46 -5.42 -4.73
CA ASP A 242 -3.53 -5.29 -3.27
C ASP A 242 -3.26 -6.61 -2.53
N THR A 243 -3.25 -7.72 -3.27
CA THR A 243 -2.97 -9.07 -2.73
C THR A 243 -1.69 -9.69 -3.32
N GLY A 244 -0.93 -8.93 -4.11
CA GLY A 244 0.24 -9.48 -4.82
C GLY A 244 -0.11 -10.34 -6.04
N GLY A 245 -1.39 -10.43 -6.39
CA GLY A 245 -1.90 -11.17 -7.55
C GLY A 245 -2.01 -12.68 -7.37
N GLU A 246 -1.48 -13.22 -6.27
CA GLU A 246 -1.50 -14.64 -5.92
C GLU A 246 -1.63 -14.82 -4.41
N ASP A 247 -2.32 -15.88 -3.99
CA ASP A 247 -2.21 -16.34 -2.61
C ASP A 247 -0.84 -16.99 -2.34
N ASP A 248 -0.52 -17.25 -1.08
CA ASP A 248 0.75 -17.88 -0.64
C ASP A 248 0.96 -19.33 -1.14
N MET A 249 -0.06 -19.91 -1.81
CA MET A 249 0.00 -21.20 -2.48
C MET A 249 0.16 -21.07 -4.01
N GLY A 250 0.38 -19.86 -4.54
CA GLY A 250 0.53 -19.58 -5.96
C GLY A 250 -0.78 -19.64 -6.75
N ASN A 251 -1.93 -19.50 -6.08
CA ASN A 251 -3.21 -19.41 -6.77
C ASN A 251 -3.55 -17.98 -7.10
N ALA A 252 -3.88 -17.76 -8.35
CA ALA A 252 -4.26 -16.47 -8.85
C ALA A 252 -5.44 -15.79 -8.13
N ALA A 253 -5.16 -14.60 -7.61
CA ALA A 253 -6.14 -13.64 -7.10
C ALA A 253 -6.44 -12.59 -8.18
N PHE A 254 -7.73 -12.29 -8.39
CA PHE A 254 -8.19 -11.45 -9.48
C PHE A 254 -9.13 -10.35 -9.02
N ILE A 255 -9.00 -9.20 -9.68
CA ILE A 255 -9.92 -8.08 -9.63
C ILE A 255 -10.71 -7.96 -10.94
N ASP A 256 -12.03 -7.80 -10.87
CA ASP A 256 -12.88 -7.57 -12.05
C ASP A 256 -12.81 -6.11 -12.49
N ALA A 257 -12.67 -5.86 -13.79
CA ALA A 257 -12.99 -4.56 -14.38
C ALA A 257 -14.49 -4.26 -14.25
N LEU A 258 -14.84 -2.99 -14.10
CA LEU A 258 -16.25 -2.58 -14.13
C LEU A 258 -16.87 -2.83 -15.51
N ASP A 259 -18.17 -3.08 -15.55
CA ASP A 259 -18.91 -3.24 -16.82
C ASP A 259 -18.74 -2.01 -17.74
N THR A 260 -18.54 -0.82 -17.16
CA THR A 260 -18.31 0.44 -17.89
C THR A 260 -16.87 0.60 -18.38
N GLN A 261 -15.92 -0.16 -17.83
CA GLN A 261 -14.52 -0.19 -18.28
C GLN A 261 -14.33 -1.15 -19.45
N ILE A 262 -15.30 -2.00 -19.76
CA ILE A 262 -15.34 -2.77 -21.01
C ILE A 262 -15.90 -1.87 -22.10
N VAL A 263 -14.99 -1.21 -22.84
CA VAL A 263 -15.32 -0.20 -23.87
C VAL A 263 -15.83 -0.85 -25.16
N GLY A 264 -15.42 -2.08 -25.44
CA GLY A 264 -15.88 -2.84 -26.60
C GLY A 264 -15.86 -4.34 -26.36
N TRP A 265 -16.91 -5.03 -26.80
CA TRP A 265 -17.00 -6.49 -26.74
C TRP A 265 -17.50 -7.05 -28.07
N SER A 266 -16.77 -8.01 -28.61
CA SER A 266 -17.15 -8.78 -29.79
C SER A 266 -16.69 -10.23 -29.64
N PRO A 267 -17.17 -11.17 -30.46
CA PRO A 267 -16.71 -12.55 -30.40
C PRO A 267 -15.19 -12.72 -30.54
N THR A 268 -14.48 -11.79 -31.20
CA THR A 268 -13.06 -11.94 -31.52
C THR A 268 -12.14 -10.91 -30.87
N SER A 269 -12.70 -9.86 -30.24
CA SER A 269 -11.94 -8.75 -29.67
C SER A 269 -12.70 -8.10 -28.52
N ILE A 270 -11.97 -7.78 -27.44
CA ILE A 270 -12.43 -7.03 -26.28
C ILE A 270 -11.50 -5.84 -26.08
N ILE A 271 -12.05 -4.64 -25.93
CA ILE A 271 -11.31 -3.44 -25.53
C ILE A 271 -11.73 -3.10 -24.11
N VAL A 272 -10.76 -3.02 -23.22
CA VAL A 272 -10.99 -2.83 -21.78
C VAL A 272 -10.00 -1.83 -21.21
N GLU A 273 -10.49 -0.91 -20.41
CA GLU A 273 -9.69 -0.02 -19.57
C GLU A 273 -9.13 -0.81 -18.38
N VAL A 274 -7.86 -0.59 -18.06
CA VAL A 274 -7.17 -1.29 -16.98
C VAL A 274 -7.55 -0.66 -15.62
N PRO A 275 -8.23 -1.40 -14.72
CA PRO A 275 -8.68 -0.88 -13.43
C PRO A 275 -7.53 -0.42 -12.52
N ALA A 276 -7.80 0.50 -11.60
CA ALA A 276 -6.80 1.03 -10.65
C ALA A 276 -6.12 -0.04 -9.78
N GLU A 277 -6.86 -1.07 -9.39
CA GLU A 277 -6.38 -2.19 -8.55
C GLU A 277 -5.70 -3.31 -9.37
N ALA A 278 -5.53 -3.15 -10.69
CA ALA A 278 -4.91 -4.15 -11.54
C ALA A 278 -3.38 -4.20 -11.32
N GLY A 279 -2.86 -5.40 -11.07
CA GLY A 279 -1.44 -5.70 -10.91
C GLY A 279 -0.86 -6.47 -12.09
N THR A 280 0.47 -6.60 -12.09
CA THR A 280 1.21 -7.39 -13.08
C THR A 280 0.83 -8.87 -13.01
N GLY A 281 0.53 -9.49 -14.16
CA GLY A 281 0.28 -10.93 -14.27
C GLY A 281 -0.77 -11.28 -15.34
N THR A 282 -1.29 -12.50 -15.29
CA THR A 282 -2.25 -12.99 -16.28
C THR A 282 -3.59 -12.23 -16.24
N ILE A 283 -4.25 -12.17 -17.40
CA ILE A 283 -5.60 -11.62 -17.56
C ILE A 283 -6.59 -12.78 -17.70
N ARG A 284 -7.75 -12.66 -17.06
CA ARG A 284 -8.85 -13.61 -17.16
C ARG A 284 -10.03 -13.01 -17.92
N VAL A 285 -10.58 -13.76 -18.86
CA VAL A 285 -11.87 -13.45 -19.50
C VAL A 285 -12.89 -14.49 -19.05
N THR A 286 -14.02 -14.02 -18.54
CA THR A 286 -15.17 -14.87 -18.20
C THR A 286 -16.33 -14.53 -19.14
N ASP A 287 -16.81 -15.46 -19.93
CA ASP A 287 -17.93 -15.21 -20.84
C ASP A 287 -19.28 -15.11 -20.10
N ALA A 288 -20.35 -14.76 -20.81
CA ALA A 288 -21.71 -14.65 -20.25
C ALA A 288 -22.27 -15.99 -19.71
N ASN A 289 -21.66 -17.14 -20.05
CA ASN A 289 -22.04 -18.46 -19.58
C ASN A 289 -21.15 -18.95 -18.41
N ALA A 290 -20.36 -18.04 -17.81
CA ALA A 290 -19.43 -18.31 -16.72
C ALA A 290 -18.27 -19.25 -17.08
N ASN A 291 -17.93 -19.37 -18.36
CA ASN A 291 -16.73 -20.06 -18.77
C ASN A 291 -15.52 -19.12 -18.72
N VAL A 292 -14.35 -19.66 -18.38
CA VAL A 292 -13.16 -18.87 -18.09
C VAL A 292 -12.01 -19.25 -19.02
N ILE A 293 -11.27 -18.26 -19.52
CA ILE A 293 -9.97 -18.40 -20.17
C ILE A 293 -8.99 -17.40 -19.58
N GLU A 294 -7.73 -17.81 -19.40
CA GLU A 294 -6.66 -16.95 -18.93
C GLU A 294 -5.60 -16.77 -20.02
N SER A 295 -4.95 -15.62 -20.03
CA SER A 295 -3.81 -15.39 -20.92
C SER A 295 -2.61 -16.23 -20.51
N ALA A 296 -1.83 -16.67 -21.48
CA ALA A 296 -0.57 -17.37 -21.22
C ALA A 296 0.58 -16.42 -20.88
N ALA A 297 0.49 -15.17 -21.31
CA ALA A 297 1.46 -14.12 -21.02
C ALA A 297 0.93 -13.20 -19.90
N ASP A 298 1.86 -12.62 -19.16
CA ASP A 298 1.60 -11.60 -18.16
C ASP A 298 1.49 -10.21 -18.79
N LEU A 299 0.51 -9.43 -18.33
CA LEU A 299 0.46 -8.00 -18.54
C LEU A 299 1.36 -7.33 -17.50
N THR A 300 2.31 -6.52 -17.93
CA THR A 300 3.10 -5.68 -17.03
C THR A 300 2.35 -4.40 -16.70
N ILE A 301 2.10 -4.15 -15.41
CA ILE A 301 1.61 -2.87 -14.90
C ILE A 301 2.81 -2.10 -14.36
N THR A 302 3.17 -0.99 -15.03
CA THR A 302 4.36 -0.20 -14.65
C THR A 302 4.08 0.71 -13.46
N TYR A 303 2.87 1.26 -13.36
CA TYR A 303 2.40 2.02 -12.20
C TYR A 303 0.86 2.05 -12.17
N ALA A 304 0.30 2.39 -11.01
CA ALA A 304 -1.13 2.48 -10.78
C ALA A 304 -1.50 3.83 -10.13
N LEU A 305 -2.64 4.39 -10.54
CA LEU A 305 -3.24 5.60 -9.95
C LEU A 305 -4.58 5.27 -9.30
N LEU A 306 -4.93 5.96 -8.22
CA LEU A 306 -6.20 5.77 -7.53
C LEU A 306 -7.38 6.29 -8.36
N ASN A 307 -8.43 5.48 -8.44
CA ASN A 307 -9.74 5.87 -8.95
C ASN A 307 -10.80 5.69 -7.86
N VAL A 308 -11.82 6.53 -7.88
CA VAL A 308 -13.00 6.38 -7.00
C VAL A 308 -14.19 5.91 -7.82
N VAL A 309 -14.87 4.89 -7.32
CA VAL A 309 -16.04 4.31 -7.99
C VAL A 309 -17.33 4.96 -7.46
N PHE A 310 -18.02 5.70 -8.33
CA PHE A 310 -19.34 6.26 -8.04
C PHE A 310 -20.43 5.57 -8.84
N SER A 311 -21.60 5.42 -8.21
CA SER A 311 -22.80 4.95 -8.89
C SER A 311 -23.52 6.15 -9.51
N VAL A 312 -23.67 6.11 -10.82
CA VAL A 312 -24.23 7.21 -11.61
C VAL A 312 -25.46 6.71 -12.36
N GLU A 313 -26.56 7.45 -12.28
CA GLU A 313 -27.78 7.16 -13.01
C GLU A 313 -27.84 7.94 -14.33
N ILE A 314 -27.89 7.21 -15.45
CA ILE A 314 -27.99 7.78 -16.79
C ILE A 314 -29.12 7.06 -17.54
N GLY A 315 -30.11 7.81 -18.02
CA GLY A 315 -31.24 7.26 -18.75
C GLY A 315 -32.07 6.25 -17.94
N GLY A 316 -32.18 6.45 -16.62
CA GLY A 316 -32.91 5.55 -15.71
C GLY A 316 -32.17 4.26 -15.35
N THR A 317 -30.90 4.12 -15.75
CA THR A 317 -30.05 2.98 -15.39
C THR A 317 -28.89 3.46 -14.53
N SER A 318 -28.75 2.87 -13.34
CA SER A 318 -27.61 3.10 -12.46
C SER A 318 -26.46 2.16 -12.81
N LYS A 319 -25.27 2.71 -13.04
CA LYS A 319 -24.03 1.97 -13.30
C LYS A 319 -22.90 2.54 -12.46
N ASN A 320 -21.91 1.72 -12.16
CA ASN A 320 -20.70 2.16 -11.48
C ASN A 320 -19.68 2.63 -12.51
N TYR A 321 -19.08 3.79 -12.29
CA TYR A 321 -18.00 4.35 -13.09
C TYR A 321 -16.79 4.62 -12.20
N ALA A 322 -15.60 4.32 -12.71
CA ALA A 322 -14.35 4.68 -12.06
C ALA A 322 -13.94 6.08 -12.53
N PHE A 323 -13.68 6.99 -11.59
CA PHE A 323 -13.23 8.35 -11.87
C PHE A 323 -11.79 8.51 -11.40
N PRO A 324 -10.88 9.00 -12.26
CA PRO A 324 -9.52 9.30 -11.85
C PRO A 324 -9.53 10.39 -10.78
N THR A 325 -8.55 10.31 -9.89
CA THR A 325 -8.34 11.29 -8.82
C THR A 325 -7.28 12.32 -9.20
N ARG A 326 -7.38 13.51 -8.58
CA ARG A 326 -6.36 14.55 -8.68
C ARG A 326 -6.23 15.30 -7.37
N LEU A 327 -5.12 16.01 -7.20
CA LEU A 327 -4.90 16.96 -6.13
C LEU A 327 -5.29 18.38 -6.58
N VAL A 328 -5.57 19.25 -5.60
CA VAL A 328 -5.95 20.64 -5.81
C VAL A 328 -5.25 21.53 -4.78
N ASN A 329 -5.33 22.85 -4.96
CA ASN A 329 -5.04 23.80 -3.89
C ASN A 329 -6.18 23.78 -2.87
N ASN A 330 -6.11 22.81 -1.96
CA ASN A 330 -7.19 22.48 -1.04
C ASN A 330 -7.31 23.51 0.10
N ASP A 331 -6.18 24.02 0.58
CA ASP A 331 -6.05 24.88 1.75
C ASP A 331 -5.78 26.37 1.43
N GLY A 332 -5.61 26.72 0.15
CA GLY A 332 -5.27 28.07 -0.31
C GLY A 332 -3.77 28.37 -0.34
N SER A 333 -2.91 27.48 0.17
CA SER A 333 -1.44 27.59 0.19
C SER A 333 -0.75 27.03 -1.06
N GLY A 334 -1.55 26.56 -2.03
CA GLY A 334 -1.13 25.93 -3.26
C GLY A 334 -1.30 24.41 -3.26
N GLY A 335 -1.73 23.79 -2.15
CA GLY A 335 -1.84 22.34 -2.05
C GLY A 335 -2.58 21.85 -0.80
N TYR A 336 -1.94 20.96 -0.04
CA TYR A 336 -2.48 20.40 1.22
C TYR A 336 -1.52 20.66 2.38
N GLU A 337 -2.05 21.21 3.45
CA GLU A 337 -1.36 21.34 4.73
C GLU A 337 -1.74 20.17 5.64
N PHE A 338 -0.72 19.41 6.07
CA PHE A 338 -0.80 18.38 7.08
C PHE A 338 -0.40 18.94 8.45
N LYS A 339 -1.00 18.40 9.51
CA LYS A 339 -0.68 18.72 10.89
C LYS A 339 -0.07 17.48 11.53
N LEU A 340 1.00 17.66 12.29
CA LEU A 340 1.49 16.60 13.17
C LEU A 340 0.67 16.65 14.47
N GLU A 341 0.19 15.50 14.94
CA GLU A 341 -0.41 15.38 16.27
C GLU A 341 0.63 15.75 17.35
N THR A 342 0.16 16.17 18.53
CA THR A 342 0.98 16.71 19.61
C THR A 342 2.07 15.75 20.10
N SER A 343 1.74 14.49 20.37
CA SER A 343 2.67 13.45 20.81
C SER A 343 3.60 13.00 19.68
N PHE A 344 3.08 12.85 18.45
CA PHE A 344 3.88 12.56 17.26
C PHE A 344 4.93 13.66 17.02
N ASN A 345 4.50 14.93 17.04
CA ASN A 345 5.39 16.08 16.84
C ASN A 345 6.46 16.22 17.92
N ALA A 346 6.13 15.81 19.15
CA ALA A 346 7.03 15.84 20.29
C ALA A 346 8.00 14.64 20.31
N ASP A 347 7.87 13.69 19.38
CA ASP A 347 8.62 12.42 19.37
C ASP A 347 8.53 11.68 20.73
N LYS A 348 7.36 11.77 21.37
CA LYS A 348 7.19 11.29 22.75
C LYS A 348 7.04 9.77 22.83
N GLU A 349 6.31 9.20 21.89
CA GLU A 349 6.03 7.76 21.83
C GLU A 349 7.18 7.02 21.15
N HIS A 350 7.60 7.54 19.99
CA HIS A 350 8.63 6.94 19.15
C HIS A 350 9.70 7.96 18.74
N PRO A 351 10.82 8.04 19.47
CA PRO A 351 11.90 8.97 19.14
C PRO A 351 12.47 8.76 17.74
N GLY A 352 12.38 9.78 16.88
CA GLY A 352 12.88 9.75 15.50
C GLY A 352 11.80 9.48 14.45
N ALA A 353 10.55 9.24 14.85
CA ALA A 353 9.43 9.09 13.93
C ALA A 353 9.19 10.38 13.12
N LYS A 354 9.22 11.53 13.77
CA LYS A 354 9.02 12.82 13.10
C LYS A 354 10.06 13.08 12.01
N ASP A 355 11.35 12.89 12.31
CA ASP A 355 12.42 13.15 11.34
C ASP A 355 12.33 12.21 10.13
N ASN A 356 12.01 10.93 10.35
CA ASN A 356 11.80 9.97 9.28
C ASN A 356 10.57 10.31 8.42
N PHE A 357 9.45 10.68 9.04
CA PHE A 357 8.25 11.09 8.29
C PHE A 357 8.54 12.33 7.43
N LEU A 358 9.16 13.36 8.02
CA LEU A 358 9.51 14.58 7.31
C LEU A 358 10.48 14.30 6.17
N THR A 359 11.45 13.41 6.37
CA THR A 359 12.38 12.99 5.30
C THR A 359 11.63 12.30 4.16
N ALA A 360 10.71 11.37 4.46
CA ALA A 360 9.89 10.70 3.45
C ALA A 360 9.01 11.69 2.66
N LEU A 361 8.42 12.67 3.36
CA LEU A 361 7.64 13.73 2.75
C LEU A 361 8.48 14.60 1.81
N GLU A 362 9.70 14.92 2.21
CA GLU A 362 10.62 15.69 1.36
C GLU A 362 11.07 14.94 0.12
N THR A 363 11.23 13.61 0.21
CA THR A 363 11.49 12.78 -0.97
C THR A 363 10.41 13.00 -2.04
N TRP A 364 9.14 12.90 -1.67
CA TRP A 364 8.04 13.16 -2.60
C TRP A 364 8.01 14.61 -3.09
N ARG A 365 8.14 15.60 -2.20
CA ARG A 365 8.12 17.03 -2.57
C ARG A 365 9.24 17.39 -3.55
N CYS A 366 10.48 16.98 -3.27
CA CYS A 366 11.64 17.32 -4.09
C CYS A 366 11.66 16.58 -5.43
N GLU A 367 11.18 15.34 -5.50
CA GLU A 367 11.25 14.55 -6.73
C GLU A 367 10.06 14.75 -7.67
N THR A 368 8.92 15.25 -7.17
CA THR A 368 7.66 15.33 -7.93
C THR A 368 7.03 16.72 -7.94
N GLY A 369 7.43 17.61 -7.03
CA GLY A 369 6.85 18.94 -6.90
C GLY A 369 5.48 18.97 -6.21
N VAL A 370 5.01 17.86 -5.63
CA VAL A 370 3.74 17.85 -4.88
C VAL A 370 3.76 18.88 -3.75
N ASN A 371 2.70 19.65 -3.64
CA ASN A 371 2.59 20.70 -2.64
C ASN A 371 1.90 20.19 -1.38
N PHE A 372 2.65 19.37 -0.63
CA PHE A 372 2.30 18.97 0.73
C PHE A 372 3.15 19.75 1.72
N ASN A 373 2.53 20.43 2.67
CA ASN A 373 3.23 21.24 3.67
C ASN A 373 2.89 20.77 5.08
N ILE A 374 3.79 21.02 6.02
CA ILE A 374 3.53 20.81 7.45
C ILE A 374 3.17 22.14 8.07
N GLY A 375 1.95 22.22 8.60
CA GLY A 375 1.46 23.36 9.35
C GLY A 375 1.85 23.31 10.83
N GLY A 376 1.16 24.11 11.64
CA GLY A 376 1.26 24.04 13.10
C GLY A 376 0.92 22.64 13.67
N VAL A 377 1.27 22.42 14.94
CA VAL A 377 0.90 21.20 15.67
C VAL A 377 -0.61 21.18 15.92
N SER A 378 -1.21 20.00 15.89
CA SER A 378 -2.63 19.79 16.21
C SER A 378 -2.81 18.93 17.46
N SER A 379 -3.89 19.15 18.21
CA SER A 379 -4.34 18.28 19.30
C SER A 379 -5.40 17.28 18.85
N VAL A 380 -5.72 17.22 17.56
CA VAL A 380 -6.59 16.19 16.98
C VAL A 380 -5.84 14.86 17.03
N ASP A 381 -6.44 13.89 17.71
CA ASP A 381 -5.85 12.57 17.96
C ASP A 381 -6.84 11.45 17.56
N LYS A 382 -7.38 11.59 16.35
CA LYS A 382 -8.24 10.62 15.67
C LYS A 382 -8.13 10.86 14.16
N ALA A 383 -8.36 9.83 13.34
CA ALA A 383 -8.55 10.03 11.90
C ALA A 383 -10.01 10.35 11.63
N ASP A 384 -10.31 11.61 11.34
CA ASP A 384 -11.64 12.13 11.08
C ASP A 384 -11.64 12.99 9.84
N ILE A 385 -12.07 12.39 8.74
CA ILE A 385 -12.06 13.00 7.41
C ILE A 385 -13.03 14.21 7.26
N THR A 386 -13.73 14.62 8.32
CA THR A 386 -14.71 15.73 8.32
C THR A 386 -14.30 16.92 9.18
N ASP A 387 -13.24 16.81 9.98
CA ASP A 387 -12.85 17.85 10.95
C ASP A 387 -12.03 19.00 10.33
N GLY A 388 -11.68 18.87 9.04
CA GLY A 388 -10.90 19.85 8.29
C GLY A 388 -9.41 19.84 8.60
N VAL A 389 -8.89 18.82 9.28
CA VAL A 389 -7.49 18.63 9.64
C VAL A 389 -6.95 17.39 8.94
N ASN A 390 -5.94 17.56 8.08
CA ASN A 390 -5.17 16.43 7.55
C ASN A 390 -4.13 16.01 8.61
N ILE A 391 -4.41 14.98 9.40
CA ILE A 391 -3.56 14.62 10.57
C ILE A 391 -2.53 13.54 10.24
N ILE A 392 -1.35 13.65 10.83
CA ILE A 392 -0.32 12.59 10.90
C ILE A 392 -0.11 12.20 12.36
N ARG A 393 -0.27 10.92 12.69
CA ARG A 393 -0.13 10.42 14.07
C ARG A 393 0.11 8.91 14.17
N PHE A 394 0.41 8.47 15.38
CA PHE A 394 0.24 7.08 15.77
C PHE A 394 -1.21 6.81 16.18
N ASP A 395 -1.65 5.56 16.03
CA ASP A 395 -3.00 5.13 16.35
C ASP A 395 -3.21 4.99 17.88
N ASN A 396 -4.49 4.94 18.28
CA ASN A 396 -4.85 4.80 19.69
C ASN A 396 -5.41 3.39 19.96
N GLY A 397 -4.55 2.53 20.53
CA GLY A 397 -4.94 1.23 21.08
C GLY A 397 -5.23 0.15 20.04
N LYS A 398 -6.43 0.11 19.47
CA LYS A 398 -6.81 -0.86 18.42
C LYS A 398 -7.64 -0.20 17.33
N GLU A 399 -7.23 1.02 16.99
CA GLU A 399 -7.91 1.80 15.96
C GLU A 399 -7.59 1.25 14.58
N LEU A 400 -6.30 0.97 14.32
CA LEU A 400 -5.93 0.19 13.15
C LEU A 400 -6.32 -1.29 13.36
N PRO A 401 -6.78 -1.99 12.30
CA PRO A 401 -6.95 -3.43 12.36
C PRO A 401 -5.64 -4.09 12.78
N GLU A 402 -5.72 -5.05 13.70
CA GLU A 402 -4.54 -5.76 14.19
C GLU A 402 -3.75 -6.35 13.03
N GLY A 403 -2.47 -5.99 12.94
CA GLY A 403 -1.58 -6.34 11.84
C GLY A 403 -1.31 -5.20 10.85
N THR A 404 -2.19 -4.21 10.70
CA THR A 404 -1.97 -3.08 9.79
C THR A 404 -0.94 -2.10 10.36
N LEU A 405 0.15 -1.86 9.63
CA LEU A 405 1.23 -0.98 10.11
C LEU A 405 0.97 0.51 9.87
N GLY A 406 0.20 0.82 8.84
CA GLY A 406 -0.15 2.18 8.47
C GLY A 406 -1.36 2.21 7.56
N ASN A 407 -2.07 3.33 7.55
CA ASN A 407 -3.03 3.62 6.51
C ASN A 407 -3.11 5.11 6.20
N THR A 408 -3.55 5.36 4.99
CA THR A 408 -4.00 6.64 4.49
C THR A 408 -5.52 6.60 4.28
N SER A 409 -6.22 7.55 4.90
CA SER A 409 -7.67 7.73 4.82
C SER A 409 -8.02 9.00 4.07
N TYR A 410 -9.09 8.96 3.28
CA TYR A 410 -9.55 10.08 2.46
C TYR A 410 -11.02 10.35 2.65
N SER A 411 -11.40 11.62 2.55
CA SER A 411 -12.72 12.01 2.04
C SER A 411 -12.57 12.47 0.60
N PHE A 412 -13.32 11.88 -0.32
CA PHE A 412 -13.42 12.33 -1.71
C PHE A 412 -14.82 12.88 -1.97
N THR A 413 -14.90 13.84 -2.87
CA THR A 413 -16.17 14.28 -3.45
C THR A 413 -16.11 14.25 -4.97
N LEU A 414 -17.21 13.85 -5.61
CA LEU A 414 -17.38 13.94 -7.05
C LEU A 414 -18.06 15.27 -7.41
N CYS A 415 -17.32 16.07 -8.19
CA CYS A 415 -17.63 17.44 -8.55
C CYS A 415 -17.86 17.51 -10.06
N GLY A 416 -19.10 17.69 -10.53
CA GLY A 416 -19.35 17.77 -11.97
C GLY A 416 -20.72 18.32 -12.36
N ASN A 417 -20.91 18.59 -13.64
CA ASN A 417 -22.21 19.00 -14.17
C ASN A 417 -23.17 17.81 -14.14
N LYS A 418 -24.28 17.94 -13.42
CA LYS A 418 -25.29 16.86 -13.31
C LYS A 418 -25.88 16.42 -14.66
N ASN A 419 -25.86 17.28 -15.67
CA ASN A 419 -26.34 16.95 -17.01
C ASN A 419 -25.29 16.23 -17.88
N ASP A 420 -24.02 16.26 -17.47
CA ASP A 420 -22.91 15.65 -18.22
C ASP A 420 -21.82 15.14 -17.26
N ILE A 421 -22.24 14.34 -16.29
CA ILE A 421 -21.41 13.94 -15.16
C ILE A 421 -20.21 13.10 -15.63
N LEU A 422 -20.32 12.34 -16.72
CA LEU A 422 -19.21 11.51 -17.18
C LEU A 422 -18.06 12.30 -17.79
N ASN A 423 -18.34 13.44 -18.41
CA ASN A 423 -17.31 14.22 -19.12
C ASN A 423 -16.85 15.47 -18.35
N THR A 424 -17.53 15.80 -17.25
CA THR A 424 -17.28 17.04 -16.49
C THR A 424 -17.03 16.81 -15.01
N SER A 425 -16.96 15.54 -14.59
CA SER A 425 -16.67 15.22 -13.19
C SER A 425 -15.18 15.17 -12.92
N GLU A 426 -14.83 15.73 -11.78
CA GLU A 426 -13.52 15.71 -11.18
C GLU A 426 -13.66 15.14 -9.77
N VAL A 427 -12.67 14.35 -9.36
CA VAL A 427 -12.61 13.77 -8.01
C VAL A 427 -11.30 14.18 -7.37
N PHE A 428 -11.40 14.80 -6.20
CA PHE A 428 -10.25 15.23 -5.43
C PHE A 428 -10.48 14.95 -3.94
N PRO A 429 -9.41 14.69 -3.17
CA PRO A 429 -9.55 14.51 -1.74
C PRO A 429 -9.84 15.86 -1.07
N THR A 430 -10.85 15.89 -0.20
CA THR A 430 -11.17 17.04 0.64
C THR A 430 -10.44 17.00 1.98
N ALA A 431 -10.10 15.79 2.44
CA ALA A 431 -9.29 15.50 3.62
C ALA A 431 -8.42 14.26 3.37
N ILE A 432 -7.21 14.24 3.95
CA ILE A 432 -6.25 13.14 3.91
C ILE A 432 -5.62 12.97 5.30
N ASP A 433 -5.85 11.82 5.94
CA ASP A 433 -5.23 11.49 7.23
C ASP A 433 -4.28 10.30 7.07
N MET A 434 -3.17 10.31 7.78
CA MET A 434 -2.26 9.16 7.87
C MET A 434 -2.09 8.72 9.32
N VAL A 435 -2.28 7.44 9.56
CA VAL A 435 -2.19 6.82 10.87
C VAL A 435 -1.22 5.65 10.81
N PHE A 436 -0.30 5.59 11.75
CA PHE A 436 0.68 4.50 11.90
C PHE A 436 0.41 3.70 13.17
N ASP A 437 0.69 2.40 13.15
CA ASP A 437 0.54 1.51 14.31
C ASP A 437 1.48 1.93 15.44
N ASN A 438 0.94 2.27 16.61
CA ASN A 438 1.75 2.69 17.76
C ASN A 438 2.49 1.52 18.41
N GLU A 439 1.97 0.30 18.28
CA GLU A 439 2.51 -0.91 18.91
C GLU A 439 3.49 -1.69 18.01
N ALA A 440 3.69 -1.26 16.77
CA ALA A 440 4.64 -1.91 15.86
C ALA A 440 6.11 -1.72 16.30
N ASP A 441 6.92 -2.76 16.03
CA ASP A 441 8.35 -2.79 16.33
C ASP A 441 9.15 -1.96 15.30
N TRP A 442 9.08 -0.64 15.42
CA TRP A 442 9.64 0.30 14.46
C TRP A 442 11.17 0.47 14.54
N TYR A 443 11.75 0.69 13.37
CA TYR A 443 13.13 1.13 13.18
C TYR A 443 13.18 2.53 12.59
N PHE A 444 13.90 3.41 13.29
CA PHE A 444 14.05 4.83 12.94
C PHE A 444 15.49 5.22 12.54
N GLY A 445 16.45 4.28 12.60
CA GLY A 445 17.87 4.57 12.40
C GLY A 445 18.30 4.61 10.93
N SER A 446 19.61 4.81 10.71
CA SER A 446 20.25 4.85 9.38
C SER A 446 21.07 3.60 9.02
N GLY A 447 21.28 2.69 9.97
CA GLY A 447 21.84 1.35 9.74
C GLY A 447 20.79 0.31 9.32
N SER A 448 21.11 -0.98 9.47
CA SER A 448 20.20 -2.08 9.13
C SER A 448 19.11 -2.27 10.20
N PRO A 449 17.82 -2.43 9.82
CA PRO A 449 16.73 -2.65 10.77
C PRO A 449 16.73 -4.02 11.47
N GLY A 450 17.46 -5.01 10.95
CA GLY A 450 17.38 -6.38 11.46
C GLY A 450 15.98 -6.98 11.25
N PHE A 451 15.27 -7.30 12.33
CA PHE A 451 13.90 -7.83 12.29
C PHE A 451 12.82 -6.76 12.54
N LEU A 452 13.23 -5.49 12.70
CA LEU A 452 12.31 -4.37 12.91
C LEU A 452 11.75 -3.89 11.55
N VAL A 453 10.64 -3.15 11.61
CA VAL A 453 10.03 -2.54 10.42
C VAL A 453 10.59 -1.14 10.20
N ASP A 454 10.98 -0.83 8.96
CA ASP A 454 11.49 0.48 8.59
C ASP A 454 10.38 1.55 8.53
N PHE A 455 10.30 2.42 9.55
CA PHE A 455 9.23 3.42 9.61
C PHE A 455 9.30 4.42 8.46
N GLN A 456 10.50 4.86 8.06
CA GLN A 456 10.66 5.79 6.94
C GLN A 456 10.12 5.20 5.64
N GLY A 457 10.37 3.92 5.36
CA GLY A 457 9.83 3.22 4.20
C GLY A 457 8.30 3.15 4.23
N VAL A 458 7.70 2.79 5.36
CA VAL A 458 6.23 2.77 5.51
C VAL A 458 5.63 4.17 5.36
N ALA A 459 6.22 5.20 5.97
CA ALA A 459 5.80 6.58 5.78
C ALA A 459 5.91 7.02 4.31
N LEU A 460 6.98 6.64 3.61
CA LEU A 460 7.16 6.94 2.19
C LEU A 460 6.06 6.30 1.33
N HIS A 461 5.65 5.08 1.66
CA HIS A 461 4.53 4.38 1.01
C HIS A 461 3.18 5.07 1.26
N GLU A 462 2.84 5.35 2.51
CA GLU A 462 1.58 6.04 2.85
C GLU A 462 1.50 7.44 2.20
N ILE A 463 2.62 8.17 2.11
CA ILE A 463 2.64 9.45 1.38
C ILE A 463 2.46 9.23 -0.14
N GLY A 464 2.90 8.10 -0.68
CA GLY A 464 2.62 7.71 -2.08
C GLY A 464 1.13 7.53 -2.32
N HIS A 465 0.42 6.87 -1.39
CA HIS A 465 -1.04 6.85 -1.39
C HIS A 465 -1.61 8.27 -1.28
N ALA A 466 -1.15 9.11 -0.35
CA ALA A 466 -1.61 10.50 -0.23
C ALA A 466 -1.42 11.29 -1.55
N HIS A 467 -0.40 10.93 -2.33
CA HIS A 467 -0.13 11.42 -3.69
C HIS A 467 -0.95 10.71 -4.79
N GLN A 468 -2.00 9.99 -4.41
CA GLN A 468 -2.97 9.32 -5.28
C GLN A 468 -2.42 8.14 -6.09
N LEU A 469 -1.33 7.50 -5.63
CA LEU A 469 -0.82 6.27 -6.25
C LEU A 469 -1.52 5.02 -5.67
N GLY A 470 -1.76 4.04 -6.54
CA GLY A 470 -2.23 2.71 -6.17
C GLY A 470 -1.09 1.70 -6.06
N HIS A 471 -1.41 0.51 -5.55
CA HIS A 471 -0.43 -0.58 -5.45
C HIS A 471 0.00 -1.14 -6.80
N VAL A 472 1.21 -1.70 -6.81
CA VAL A 472 1.74 -2.50 -7.91
C VAL A 472 2.35 -3.82 -7.42
N ILE A 473 2.47 -4.78 -8.35
CA ILE A 473 3.21 -6.02 -8.13
C ILE A 473 4.59 -5.86 -8.77
N ASN A 474 5.52 -5.27 -8.01
CA ASN A 474 6.90 -5.06 -8.42
C ASN A 474 7.86 -5.19 -7.22
N GLN A 475 8.45 -6.37 -7.06
CA GLN A 475 9.37 -6.69 -5.96
C GLN A 475 10.75 -6.00 -6.05
N PHE A 476 11.01 -5.19 -7.08
CA PHE A 476 12.32 -4.59 -7.32
C PHE A 476 12.35 -3.11 -6.92
N ASN A 477 12.37 -2.87 -5.59
CA ASN A 477 12.57 -1.53 -5.00
C ASN A 477 11.51 -0.50 -5.49
N ASP A 478 10.25 -0.92 -5.48
CA ASP A 478 9.11 -0.02 -5.74
C ASP A 478 8.42 0.34 -4.43
N VAL A 479 8.31 1.63 -4.14
CA VAL A 479 7.67 2.11 -2.90
C VAL A 479 6.22 1.68 -2.84
N MET A 480 5.52 1.61 -3.97
CA MET A 480 4.10 1.22 -4.05
C MET A 480 3.92 -0.28 -4.26
N HIS A 481 4.96 -1.09 -4.07
CA HIS A 481 4.77 -2.52 -3.96
C HIS A 481 3.81 -2.83 -2.80
N TYR A 482 2.83 -3.70 -3.01
CA TYR A 482 1.79 -4.04 -2.02
C TYR A 482 2.33 -4.62 -0.70
N SER A 483 3.61 -4.98 -0.65
CA SER A 483 4.27 -5.52 0.52
C SER A 483 5.70 -4.99 0.62
N ILE A 484 6.21 -4.96 1.84
CA ILE A 484 7.63 -4.78 2.16
C ILE A 484 8.07 -6.03 2.95
N SER A 485 9.36 -6.27 3.22
CA SER A 485 9.85 -7.37 4.08
C SER A 485 10.48 -6.85 5.37
N PHE A 486 10.58 -7.70 6.41
CA PHE A 486 11.29 -7.32 7.64
C PHE A 486 12.77 -7.05 7.32
N GLY A 487 13.32 -5.97 7.88
CA GLY A 487 14.71 -5.58 7.58
C GLY A 487 14.91 -4.92 6.21
N GLU A 488 13.88 -4.85 5.37
CA GLU A 488 13.92 -4.16 4.09
C GLU A 488 13.80 -2.65 4.28
N GLN A 489 14.52 -1.88 3.47
CA GLN A 489 14.50 -0.42 3.48
C GLN A 489 14.28 0.10 2.06
N ILE A 490 13.05 0.49 1.75
CA ILE A 490 12.70 1.17 0.50
C ILE A 490 12.45 2.64 0.80
N ARG A 491 13.52 3.44 0.80
CA ARG A 491 13.51 4.86 1.20
C ARG A 491 13.71 5.85 0.04
N SER A 492 13.72 5.35 -1.20
CA SER A 492 13.95 6.13 -2.42
C SER A 492 12.92 5.76 -3.48
N LEU A 493 12.48 6.74 -4.27
CA LEU A 493 11.51 6.49 -5.33
C LEU A 493 12.15 5.79 -6.53
N SER A 494 11.44 4.80 -7.10
CA SER A 494 11.76 4.24 -8.41
C SER A 494 11.45 5.25 -9.53
N ASN A 495 11.84 4.93 -10.77
CA ASN A 495 11.43 5.75 -11.93
C ASN A 495 9.91 5.69 -12.12
N GLU A 496 9.33 4.52 -11.87
CA GLU A 496 7.91 4.23 -11.98
C GLU A 496 7.11 5.03 -10.95
N ASN A 497 7.60 5.13 -9.70
CA ASN A 497 7.00 5.99 -8.68
C ASN A 497 7.00 7.46 -9.11
N ARG A 498 8.12 7.96 -9.64
CA ARG A 498 8.20 9.33 -10.18
C ARG A 498 7.26 9.55 -11.36
N MET A 499 7.16 8.59 -12.29
CA MET A 499 6.25 8.68 -13.44
C MET A 499 4.79 8.74 -13.01
N ALA A 500 4.39 7.89 -12.06
CA ALA A 500 3.03 7.87 -11.52
C ALA A 500 2.67 9.20 -10.85
N ALA A 501 3.52 9.68 -9.95
CA ALA A 501 3.32 10.95 -9.26
C ALA A 501 3.33 12.15 -10.21
N ASN A 502 4.19 12.15 -11.23
CA ASN A 502 4.20 13.22 -12.24
C ASN A 502 2.94 13.22 -13.11
N ALA A 503 2.31 12.07 -13.35
CA ALA A 503 1.03 12.00 -14.04
C ALA A 503 -0.08 12.68 -13.20
N ILE A 504 -0.17 12.35 -11.91
CA ILE A 504 -1.08 13.03 -10.97
C ILE A 504 -0.76 14.52 -10.88
N GLN A 505 0.52 14.89 -10.80
CA GLN A 505 0.92 16.29 -10.68
C GLN A 505 0.52 17.09 -11.94
N ALA A 506 0.73 16.53 -13.13
CA ALA A 506 0.34 17.17 -14.38
C ALA A 506 -1.17 17.43 -14.44
N ASP A 507 -1.97 16.44 -14.03
CA ASP A 507 -3.42 16.61 -13.94
C ASP A 507 -3.78 17.62 -12.85
N SER A 508 -3.13 17.57 -11.68
CA SER A 508 -3.40 18.43 -10.52
C SER A 508 -3.11 19.92 -10.77
N GLU A 509 -2.07 20.23 -11.56
CA GLU A 509 -1.70 21.60 -11.96
C GLU A 509 -2.52 22.11 -13.17
N ALA A 510 -3.19 21.22 -13.90
CA ALA A 510 -4.07 21.63 -14.99
C ALA A 510 -5.24 22.47 -14.47
N SER A 511 -5.71 23.42 -15.27
CA SER A 511 -6.85 24.27 -14.91
C SER A 511 -8.08 23.44 -14.57
N LEU A 512 -8.73 23.73 -13.44
CA LEU A 512 -9.94 23.05 -13.03
C LEU A 512 -11.10 23.36 -14.00
N PRO A 513 -11.76 22.34 -14.58
CA PRO A 513 -12.97 22.55 -15.34
C PRO A 513 -14.09 22.93 -14.35
N PHE A 514 -14.78 24.05 -14.57
CA PHE A 514 -15.96 24.46 -13.79
C PHE A 514 -15.69 24.92 -12.33
N SER A 515 -15.26 26.18 -12.16
CA SER A 515 -14.91 26.81 -10.86
C SER A 515 -15.96 26.72 -9.73
N ASN A 516 -17.23 26.48 -10.06
CA ASN A 516 -18.33 26.59 -9.10
C ASN A 516 -18.55 25.34 -8.24
N CYS A 517 -18.08 24.14 -8.65
CA CYS A 517 -18.26 22.93 -7.83
C CYS A 517 -17.09 22.69 -6.85
N PHE A 518 -15.93 23.31 -7.08
CA PHE A 518 -14.71 23.16 -6.26
C PHE A 518 -14.71 23.98 -4.97
N GLY A 519 -15.84 24.59 -4.57
CA GLY A 519 -15.90 25.45 -3.39
C GLY A 519 -14.91 26.63 -3.43
N GLY A 520 -14.52 27.09 -4.62
CA GLY A 520 -13.51 28.13 -4.81
C GLY A 520 -12.04 27.66 -4.79
N LYS A 521 -11.78 26.34 -4.72
CA LYS A 521 -10.42 25.79 -4.84
C LYS A 521 -9.86 26.01 -6.25
N THR A 522 -8.54 26.10 -6.35
CA THR A 522 -7.81 26.23 -7.61
C THR A 522 -7.00 24.98 -7.91
N ALA A 523 -6.43 24.91 -9.11
CA ALA A 523 -5.41 23.90 -9.42
C ALA A 523 -4.28 23.94 -8.38
N MET A 524 -3.65 22.78 -8.15
CA MET A 524 -2.46 22.71 -7.30
C MET A 524 -1.35 23.58 -7.90
N ILE A 525 -0.54 24.19 -7.04
CA ILE A 525 0.65 24.94 -7.41
C ILE A 525 1.85 24.14 -6.92
N GLY A 526 2.59 23.52 -7.85
CA GLY A 526 3.75 22.70 -7.49
C GLY A 526 4.84 23.44 -6.74
N VAL A 527 5.57 22.71 -5.91
CA VAL A 527 6.75 23.17 -5.20
C VAL A 527 7.95 23.07 -6.14
N SER A 528 8.65 24.18 -6.34
CA SER A 528 9.90 24.15 -7.12
C SER A 528 11.00 23.41 -6.35
N PRO A 529 11.96 22.73 -7.02
CA PRO A 529 13.10 22.10 -6.36
C PRO A 529 13.94 23.05 -5.49
N ALA A 530 13.89 24.36 -5.76
CA ALA A 530 14.57 25.38 -4.94
C ALA A 530 13.86 25.66 -3.60
N ASN A 531 12.60 25.24 -3.46
CA ASN A 531 11.75 25.44 -2.29
C ASN A 531 11.35 24.11 -1.61
N CYS A 532 11.98 22.99 -2.01
CA CYS A 532 11.66 21.67 -1.46
C CYS A 532 12.33 21.40 -0.11
N THR A 533 12.56 22.44 0.69
CA THR A 533 12.87 22.30 2.11
C THR A 533 11.67 22.83 2.88
N LEU A 534 10.83 21.94 3.40
CA LEU A 534 10.07 22.15 4.62
C LEU A 534 11.04 22.77 5.61
N GLY A 535 10.65 23.92 6.15
CA GLY A 535 11.40 24.60 7.20
C GLY A 535 11.39 23.77 8.48
N VAL A 536 12.06 22.62 8.47
CA VAL A 536 12.50 21.94 9.67
C VAL A 536 13.84 22.56 9.96
N ILE A 537 13.95 23.21 11.11
CA ILE A 537 15.23 23.35 11.79
C ILE A 537 15.67 21.91 12.09
N SER A 538 16.18 21.21 11.08
CA SER A 538 16.87 19.96 11.27
C SER A 538 18.18 20.34 11.92
N ASN A 539 18.41 19.79 13.11
CA ASN A 539 19.67 19.95 13.84
C ASN A 539 20.83 19.19 13.17
N ASN A 540 20.68 18.83 11.90
CA ASN A 540 21.69 18.15 11.09
C ASN A 540 22.77 19.13 10.65
N VAL A 541 24.00 18.63 10.58
CA VAL A 541 25.12 19.32 9.95
C VAL A 541 24.84 19.35 8.44
N SER A 542 24.25 20.45 7.98
CA SER A 542 23.73 20.57 6.61
C SER A 542 24.86 20.89 5.62
N GLN A 543 24.76 20.37 4.38
CA GLN A 543 25.67 20.76 3.29
C GLN A 543 25.63 22.27 2.97
N ALA A 544 24.56 22.96 3.35
CA ALA A 544 24.37 24.40 3.14
C ALA A 544 25.05 25.26 4.24
N GLY A 545 25.27 24.69 5.43
CA GLY A 545 25.78 25.40 6.61
C GLY A 545 27.30 25.47 6.73
N LEU A 546 28.05 24.49 6.20
CA LEU A 546 29.52 24.40 6.31
C LEU A 546 30.24 24.65 4.98
N LYS A 547 31.13 25.65 4.99
CA LYS A 547 31.95 26.04 3.84
C LYS A 547 33.43 25.76 4.10
N PHE A 548 34.10 25.21 3.09
CA PHE A 548 35.55 24.99 3.07
C PHE A 548 36.19 25.93 2.06
N PHE A 549 37.07 26.82 2.51
CA PHE A 549 37.73 27.79 1.62
C PHE A 549 39.12 28.19 2.11
N PRO A 550 40.02 28.66 1.23
CA PRO A 550 39.88 28.60 -0.21
C PRO A 550 39.97 27.15 -0.72
N ASN A 551 39.26 26.83 -1.79
CA ASN A 551 39.36 25.54 -2.48
C ASN A 551 39.34 25.83 -3.99
N PRO A 552 40.47 25.73 -4.73
CA PRO A 552 41.77 25.18 -4.29
C PRO A 552 42.48 25.96 -3.17
N THR A 553 43.28 25.27 -2.35
CA THR A 553 44.11 25.85 -1.26
C THR A 553 45.60 25.72 -1.56
N LYS A 554 46.44 26.60 -1.01
CA LYS A 554 47.91 26.52 -1.04
C LYS A 554 48.52 25.91 0.24
N GLY A 555 47.71 25.24 1.03
CA GLY A 555 48.15 24.57 2.27
C GLY A 555 47.40 25.00 3.53
N VAL A 556 46.56 26.03 3.49
CA VAL A 556 45.72 26.41 4.63
C VAL A 556 44.26 26.45 4.18
N LEU A 557 43.42 25.63 4.80
CA LEU A 557 42.00 25.51 4.52
C LEU A 557 41.21 25.94 5.76
N TYR A 558 40.16 26.73 5.56
CA TYR A 558 39.26 27.18 6.62
C TYR A 558 37.93 26.43 6.52
N MET A 559 37.45 25.95 7.65
CA MET A 559 36.08 25.47 7.82
C MET A 559 35.28 26.54 8.58
N HIS A 560 34.17 27.00 7.99
CA HIS A 560 33.34 28.05 8.56
C HIS A 560 31.86 27.77 8.30
N GLY A 561 30.99 28.05 9.27
CA GLY A 561 29.57 27.79 9.16
C GLY A 561 28.81 27.91 10.48
N ALA A 562 27.51 28.15 10.42
CA ALA A 562 26.63 28.11 11.61
C ALA A 562 26.70 26.74 12.32
N ASP A 563 27.01 25.70 11.56
CA ASP A 563 27.07 24.30 12.02
C ASP A 563 28.46 23.91 12.52
N ALA A 564 29.46 24.79 12.42
CA ALA A 564 30.84 24.51 12.83
C ALA A 564 30.93 24.20 14.33
N ALA A 565 30.08 24.83 15.15
CA ALA A 565 29.97 24.59 16.60
C ALA A 565 29.52 23.16 16.98
N ARG A 566 29.04 22.36 16.02
CA ARG A 566 28.44 21.03 16.23
C ARG A 566 29.32 19.87 15.73
N VAL A 567 30.53 20.19 15.28
CA VAL A 567 31.50 19.21 14.75
C VAL A 567 32.24 18.55 15.91
N GLU A 568 32.30 17.21 15.94
CA GLU A 568 33.04 16.48 16.97
C GLU A 568 34.38 15.95 16.45
N SER A 569 34.43 15.59 15.17
CA SER A 569 35.67 15.17 14.53
C SER A 569 35.82 15.66 13.10
N LEU A 570 37.07 15.87 12.71
CA LEU A 570 37.48 16.28 11.37
C LEU A 570 38.65 15.41 10.92
N TRP A 571 38.54 14.87 9.71
CA TRP A 571 39.50 13.99 9.09
C TRP A 571 39.79 14.48 7.68
N VAL A 572 41.04 14.37 7.24
CA VAL A 572 41.42 14.60 5.85
C VAL A 572 42.12 13.36 5.32
N TYR A 573 41.66 12.86 4.18
CA TYR A 573 42.20 11.69 3.50
C TYR A 573 42.82 12.07 2.15
N ASP A 574 43.92 11.41 1.78
CA ASP A 574 44.41 11.43 0.41
C ASP A 574 43.62 10.44 -0.49
N LEU A 575 43.91 10.41 -1.79
CA LEU A 575 43.24 9.54 -2.77
C LEU A 575 43.38 8.02 -2.48
N SER A 576 44.36 7.62 -1.67
CA SER A 576 44.54 6.23 -1.26
C SER A 576 43.74 5.86 -0.01
N GLY A 577 43.01 6.82 0.58
CA GLY A 577 42.27 6.66 1.82
C GLY A 577 43.12 6.79 3.08
N ARG A 578 44.41 7.17 2.96
CA ARG A 578 45.29 7.40 4.10
C ARG A 578 44.94 8.74 4.75
N THR A 579 44.75 8.73 6.08
CA THR A 579 44.56 9.94 6.88
C THR A 579 45.83 10.79 6.87
N VAL A 580 45.71 12.05 6.48
CA VAL A 580 46.79 13.04 6.45
C VAL A 580 46.62 14.16 7.47
N PHE A 581 45.42 14.31 8.03
CA PHE A 581 45.10 15.23 9.11
C PHE A 581 43.91 14.68 9.91
N GLU A 582 43.96 14.82 11.23
CA GLU A 582 42.85 14.44 12.11
C GLU A 582 42.72 15.44 13.28
N LYS A 583 41.49 15.64 13.73
CA LYS A 583 41.14 16.39 14.94
C LYS A 583 39.87 15.80 15.52
N ILE A 584 39.91 15.35 16.78
CA ILE A 584 38.81 14.65 17.46
C ILE A 584 38.59 15.33 18.82
N ASP A 585 37.36 15.31 19.33
CA ASP A 585 36.98 15.78 20.68
C ASP A 585 37.40 17.23 20.98
N PHE A 586 37.33 18.10 19.97
CA PHE A 586 37.71 19.50 20.11
C PHE A 586 36.48 20.39 20.37
N ILE A 587 36.68 21.49 21.10
CA ILE A 587 35.65 22.53 21.25
C ILE A 587 35.66 23.34 19.95
N PRO A 588 34.60 23.31 19.14
CA PRO A 588 34.65 23.91 17.82
C PRO A 588 34.48 25.42 17.93
N SER A 589 35.32 26.16 17.21
CA SER A 589 35.16 27.60 17.01
C SER A 589 34.35 27.89 15.75
N SER A 590 33.85 29.13 15.61
CA SER A 590 33.15 29.57 14.39
C SER A 590 34.05 29.58 13.14
N LYS A 591 35.35 29.33 13.29
CA LYS A 591 36.33 29.27 12.21
C LYS A 591 37.47 28.31 12.57
N GLU A 592 37.41 27.10 12.06
CA GLU A 592 38.49 26.12 12.22
C GLU A 592 39.51 26.23 11.10
N VAL A 593 40.79 26.05 11.45
CA VAL A 593 41.92 26.08 10.52
C VAL A 593 42.47 24.67 10.35
N ILE A 594 42.61 24.25 9.10
CA ILE A 594 43.15 22.95 8.69
C ILE A 594 44.43 23.25 7.91
N ASP A 595 45.58 22.90 8.48
CA ASP A 595 46.90 23.10 7.87
C ASP A 595 47.34 21.84 7.13
N LEU A 596 47.38 21.94 5.80
CA LEU A 596 47.82 20.94 4.85
C LEU A 596 49.14 21.35 4.16
N SER A 597 49.86 22.37 4.66
CA SER A 597 51.05 22.94 4.02
C SER A 597 52.21 21.95 3.86
N SER A 598 52.25 20.90 4.69
CA SER A 598 53.22 19.81 4.63
C SER A 598 52.84 18.68 3.68
N MET A 599 51.66 18.75 3.05
CA MET A 599 51.13 17.72 2.16
C MET A 599 51.48 17.97 0.69
N SER A 600 51.54 16.90 -0.10
CA SER A 600 51.82 17.00 -1.54
C SER A 600 50.62 17.58 -2.29
N LYS A 601 50.86 18.32 -3.37
CA LYS A 601 49.81 18.83 -4.25
C LYS A 601 48.94 17.69 -4.78
N GLY A 602 47.62 17.87 -4.79
CA GLY A 602 46.69 16.82 -5.19
C GLY A 602 45.26 17.00 -4.65
N VAL A 603 44.45 15.96 -4.84
CA VAL A 603 43.06 15.92 -4.37
C VAL A 603 43.00 15.24 -3.01
N TYR A 604 42.23 15.84 -2.10
CA TYR A 604 41.98 15.35 -0.75
C TYR A 604 40.48 15.33 -0.46
N PHE A 605 40.07 14.54 0.53
CA PHE A 605 38.70 14.52 1.02
C PHE A 605 38.68 14.87 2.50
N VAL A 606 37.96 15.95 2.84
CA VAL A 606 37.70 16.32 4.23
C VAL A 606 36.39 15.66 4.65
N LYS A 607 36.43 14.81 5.68
CA LYS A 607 35.27 14.25 6.34
C LYS A 607 35.09 14.91 7.70
N VAL A 608 33.88 15.35 7.98
CA VAL A 608 33.50 15.95 9.25
C VAL A 608 32.36 15.13 9.83
N SER A 609 32.45 14.77 11.11
CA SER A 609 31.40 14.03 11.81
C SER A 609 30.97 14.79 13.07
N GLY A 610 29.66 14.80 13.33
CA GLY A 610 29.06 15.20 14.60
C GLY A 610 28.16 14.10 15.14
N LYS A 611 27.43 14.38 16.22
CA LYS A 611 26.56 13.41 16.91
C LYS A 611 25.55 12.72 15.99
N ASP A 612 25.04 13.47 15.00
CA ASP A 612 23.86 13.07 14.22
C ASP A 612 24.17 12.89 12.72
N GLY A 613 25.46 12.83 12.31
CA GLY A 613 25.81 12.55 10.91
C GLY A 613 27.24 12.90 10.49
N ALA A 614 27.59 12.58 9.23
CA ALA A 614 28.90 12.88 8.65
C ALA A 614 28.79 13.52 7.24
N LEU A 615 29.67 14.47 6.97
CA LEU A 615 29.80 15.20 5.69
C LEU A 615 31.18 14.95 5.08
N THR A 616 31.26 14.70 3.78
CA THR A 616 32.53 14.63 3.03
C THR A 616 32.59 15.69 1.93
N LYS A 617 33.69 16.43 1.83
CA LYS A 617 33.95 17.43 0.76
C LYS A 617 35.31 17.22 0.11
N LYS A 618 35.34 17.34 -1.22
CA LYS A 618 36.57 17.29 -2.04
C LYS A 618 37.32 18.63 -1.94
N ILE A 619 38.62 18.57 -1.67
CA ILE A 619 39.55 19.70 -1.61
C ILE A 619 40.68 19.50 -2.62
N ILE A 620 41.12 20.58 -3.26
CA ILE A 620 42.27 20.61 -4.17
C ILE A 620 43.39 21.40 -3.47
N LEU A 621 44.55 20.77 -3.28
CA LEU A 621 45.78 21.39 -2.77
C LEU A 621 46.71 21.68 -3.94
N ASP A 622 46.96 22.97 -4.20
CA ASP A 622 47.59 23.52 -5.41
C ASP A 622 49.05 23.97 -5.25
#